data_AF-A0A849YZS4-F1
#
_entry.id   AF-A0A849YZS4-F1
#
_cell.length_a   1.000
_cell.length_b   1.000
_cell.length_c   1.000
_cell.angle_alpha   90.00
_cell.angle_beta   90.00
_cell.angle_gamma   90.00
#
_symmetry.space_group_name_H-M   'P 1'
#
loop_
_entity.id
_entity.type
_entity.pdbx_description
1 polymer ?
#
loop_
_entity_poly.entity_id
_entity_poly.type
_entity_poly.pdbx_seq_one_letter_code
_entity_poly.pdbx_strand_id
1 'polypeptide(L)'
;IGLMSLSALQLFRKRLYETRILLWGLMLALPFPYIANTAGWLTAELGRQPWLIYDVMRTRDGHTLEVSSGNVLFTLLGYMGLYAVLSLLFFALALRILRAGPEISASKPSTPAEAGA
;
A
#
# COMPACT_ATOMS: atom_id res chain seq x y z
N ILE A 1 -10.49 13.77 -1.02
CA ILE A 1 -11.85 13.94 -1.61
C ILE A 1 -11.85 15.00 -2.71
N GLY A 2 -11.54 16.27 -2.41
CA GLY A 2 -11.52 17.34 -3.43
C GLY A 2 -10.67 17.04 -4.67
N LEU A 3 -9.44 16.53 -4.50
CA LEU A 3 -8.58 16.11 -5.61
C LEU A 3 -9.23 15.04 -6.50
N MET A 4 -9.78 13.98 -5.91
CA MET A 4 -10.47 12.90 -6.62
C MET A 4 -11.71 13.41 -7.36
N SER A 5 -12.51 14.26 -6.72
CA SER A 5 -13.71 14.84 -7.32
C SER A 5 -13.36 15.74 -8.51
N LEU A 6 -12.32 16.58 -8.40
CA LEU A 6 -11.81 17.41 -9.50
C LEU A 6 -11.26 16.57 -10.65
N SER A 7 -10.52 15.49 -10.34
CA SER A 7 -10.03 14.54 -11.34
C SER A 7 -11.16 13.82 -12.07
N ALA A 8 -12.20 13.38 -11.35
CA ALA A 8 -13.37 12.75 -11.96
C ALA A 8 -14.12 13.72 -12.89
N LEU A 9 -14.33 14.97 -12.46
CA LEU A 9 -14.96 16.00 -13.31
C LEU A 9 -14.15 16.28 -14.59
N GLN A 10 -12.82 16.40 -14.48
CA GLN A 10 -11.95 16.59 -15.64
C GLN A 10 -11.88 15.35 -16.55
N LEU A 11 -12.07 14.15 -15.99
CA LEU A 11 -12.16 12.90 -16.75
C LEU A 11 -13.43 12.89 -17.61
N PHE A 12 -14.59 13.22 -17.02
CA PHE A 12 -15.85 13.34 -17.77
C PHE A 12 -15.78 14.41 -18.87
N ARG A 13 -14.99 15.47 -18.66
CA ARG A 13 -14.74 16.52 -19.66
C ARG A 13 -13.64 16.18 -20.66
N LYS A 14 -13.07 14.96 -20.61
CA LYS A 14 -11.95 14.48 -21.46
C LYS A 14 -10.67 15.34 -21.41
N ARG A 15 -10.51 16.21 -20.41
CA ARG A 15 -9.34 17.12 -20.25
C ARG A 15 -8.34 16.68 -19.18
N LEU A 16 -8.60 15.55 -18.51
CA LEU A 16 -7.75 15.07 -17.42
C LEU A 16 -6.29 14.89 -17.86
N TYR A 17 -6.07 14.29 -19.03
CA TYR A 17 -4.73 13.99 -19.55
C TYR A 17 -3.93 15.23 -19.97
N GLU A 18 -4.60 16.37 -20.21
CA GLU A 18 -3.96 17.64 -20.55
C GLU A 18 -3.49 18.39 -19.29
N THR A 19 -4.11 18.10 -18.13
CA THR A 19 -3.89 18.86 -16.90
C THR A 19 -2.76 18.24 -16.07
N ARG A 20 -1.50 18.55 -16.42
CA ARG A 20 -0.29 17.99 -15.75
C ARG A 20 -0.27 18.15 -14.23
N ILE A 21 -0.72 19.30 -13.71
CA ILE A 21 -0.76 19.57 -12.26
C ILE A 21 -1.65 18.55 -11.54
N LEU A 22 -2.78 18.20 -12.14
CA LEU A 22 -3.74 17.26 -11.55
C LEU A 22 -3.19 15.84 -11.57
N LEU A 23 -2.49 15.44 -12.63
CA LEU A 23 -1.80 14.14 -12.72
C LEU A 23 -0.66 14.02 -11.69
N TRP A 24 0.14 15.07 -11.50
CA TRP A 24 1.15 15.12 -10.45
C TRP A 24 0.54 15.02 -9.05
N GLY A 25 -0.55 15.76 -8.81
CA GLY A 25 -1.29 15.69 -7.55
C GLY A 25 -1.81 14.27 -7.26
N LEU A 26 -2.32 13.58 -8.28
CA LEU A 26 -2.76 12.19 -8.17
C LEU A 26 -1.60 11.23 -7.85
N MET A 27 -0.46 11.39 -8.52
CA MET A 27 0.71 10.55 -8.31
C MET A 27 1.28 10.73 -6.89
N LEU A 28 1.37 11.98 -6.42
CA LEU A 28 1.82 12.30 -5.07
C LEU A 28 0.80 11.94 -3.99
N ALA A 29 -0.47 11.71 -4.34
CA ALA A 29 -1.51 11.31 -3.40
C ALA A 29 -1.41 9.82 -2.99
N LEU A 30 -0.63 9.00 -3.70
CA LEU A 30 -0.51 7.56 -3.49
C LEU A 30 -0.18 7.13 -2.03
N PRO A 31 0.75 7.77 -1.28
CA PRO A 31 1.05 7.36 0.10
C PRO A 31 0.00 7.78 1.13
N PHE A 32 -0.84 8.77 0.84
CA PHE A 32 -1.74 9.36 1.85
C PHE A 32 -2.79 8.38 2.41
N PRO A 33 -3.45 7.52 1.60
CA PRO A 33 -4.37 6.52 2.13
C PRO A 33 -3.71 5.58 3.15
N TYR A 34 -2.46 5.17 2.90
CA TYR A 34 -1.70 4.32 3.82
C TYR A 34 -1.42 5.04 5.14
N ILE A 35 -0.95 6.29 5.07
CA ILE A 35 -0.68 7.11 6.26
C ILE A 35 -1.96 7.33 7.07
N ALA A 36 -3.06 7.68 6.40
CA ALA A 36 -4.34 7.92 7.06
C ALA A 36 -4.88 6.65 7.74
N ASN A 37 -4.75 5.49 7.10
CA ASN A 37 -5.14 4.21 7.69
C ASN A 37 -4.30 3.88 8.93
N THR A 38 -2.96 3.98 8.83
CA THR A 38 -2.07 3.70 9.97
C THR A 38 -2.30 4.68 11.12
N ALA A 39 -2.47 5.97 10.83
CA ALA A 39 -2.76 6.98 11.85
C ALA A 39 -4.12 6.76 12.53
N GLY A 40 -5.14 6.34 11.76
CA GLY A 40 -6.45 6.00 12.28
C GLY A 40 -6.40 4.85 13.28
N TRP A 41 -5.73 3.75 12.91
CA TRP A 41 -5.47 2.62 13.80
C TRP A 41 -4.71 3.06 15.06
N LEU A 42 -3.58 3.74 14.88
CA LEU A 42 -2.75 4.21 15.99
C LEU A 42 -3.54 5.07 16.97
N THR A 43 -4.41 5.95 16.47
CA THR A 43 -5.28 6.79 17.31
C THR A 43 -6.28 5.94 18.10
N ALA A 44 -6.88 4.92 17.48
CA ALA A 44 -7.82 4.03 18.14
C ALA A 44 -7.14 3.15 19.22
N GLU A 45 -5.92 2.68 18.96
CA GLU A 45 -5.18 1.80 19.87
C GLU A 45 -4.54 2.56 21.02
N LEU A 46 -3.89 3.69 20.72
CA LEU A 46 -3.28 4.53 21.75
C LEU A 46 -4.34 5.28 22.56
N GLY A 47 -5.43 5.72 21.93
CA GLY A 47 -6.52 6.44 22.63
C GLY A 47 -7.21 5.61 23.70
N ARG A 48 -7.07 4.28 23.64
CA ARG A 48 -7.62 3.34 24.62
C ARG A 48 -6.66 2.98 25.75
N GLN A 49 -5.37 3.29 25.62
CA GLN A 49 -4.42 3.11 26.72
C GLN A 49 -4.89 3.94 27.94
N PRO A 50 -4.84 3.41 29.17
CA PRO A 50 -4.10 2.22 29.63
C PRO A 50 -4.90 0.91 29.62
N TRP A 51 -6.02 0.83 28.90
CA TRP A 51 -6.94 -0.31 28.92
C TRP A 51 -6.71 -1.27 27.74
N LEU A 52 -6.68 -2.57 28.04
CA LEU A 52 -6.75 -3.64 27.04
C LEU A 52 -8.19 -4.10 26.81
N ILE A 53 -9.07 -3.94 27.80
CA ILE A 53 -10.53 -4.00 27.71
C ILE A 53 -11.03 -2.93 28.68
N TYR A 54 -11.84 -1.98 28.20
CA TYR A 54 -12.31 -0.86 29.02
C TYR A 54 -12.93 -1.34 30.33
N ASP A 55 -12.49 -0.76 31.44
CA ASP A 55 -12.93 -1.06 32.82
C ASP A 55 -12.81 -2.52 33.28
N VAL A 56 -12.22 -3.41 32.46
CA VAL A 56 -12.08 -4.84 32.75
C VAL A 56 -10.62 -5.24 32.91
N MET A 57 -9.75 -4.85 31.96
CA MET A 57 -8.35 -5.30 31.95
C MET A 57 -7.42 -4.18 31.49
N ARG A 58 -6.35 -3.96 32.25
CA ARG A 58 -5.30 -2.99 31.90
C ARG A 58 -4.23 -3.62 31.03
N THR A 59 -3.60 -2.81 30.17
CA THR A 59 -2.53 -3.26 29.27
C THR A 59 -1.34 -3.89 30.03
N ARG A 60 -1.00 -3.35 31.20
CA ARG A 60 0.08 -3.89 32.06
C ARG A 60 -0.17 -5.32 32.52
N ASP A 61 -1.44 -5.72 32.67
CA ASP A 61 -1.84 -7.01 33.22
C ASP A 61 -2.10 -8.04 32.10
N GLY A 62 -1.97 -7.63 30.82
CA GLY A 62 -2.27 -8.45 29.65
C GLY A 62 -1.11 -9.29 29.11
N HIS A 63 0.04 -9.34 29.79
CA HIS A 63 1.20 -10.12 29.35
C HIS A 63 1.40 -11.38 30.21
N THR A 64 1.88 -12.46 29.61
CA THR A 64 2.13 -13.73 30.30
C THR A 64 3.46 -13.70 31.03
N LEU A 65 3.47 -14.05 32.32
CA LEU A 65 4.67 -14.08 33.18
C LEU A 65 5.59 -15.30 32.92
N GLU A 66 5.08 -16.34 32.26
CA GLU A 66 5.81 -17.58 31.98
C GLU A 66 6.85 -17.44 30.87
N VAL A 67 6.73 -16.41 30.02
CA VAL A 67 7.61 -16.23 28.86
C VAL A 67 8.73 -15.25 29.19
N SER A 68 9.97 -15.71 29.08
CA SER A 68 11.16 -14.87 29.23
C SER A 68 11.18 -13.73 28.20
N SER A 69 11.55 -12.52 28.64
CA SER A 69 11.71 -11.35 27.79
C SER A 69 12.69 -11.58 26.62
N GLY A 70 13.69 -12.45 26.81
CA GLY A 70 14.63 -12.82 25.75
C GLY A 70 13.96 -13.56 24.57
N ASN A 71 13.00 -14.44 24.85
CA ASN A 71 12.26 -15.16 23.81
C ASN A 71 11.34 -14.22 23.01
N VAL A 72 10.73 -13.25 23.70
CA VAL A 72 9.91 -12.21 23.06
C VAL A 72 10.77 -11.36 22.13
N LEU A 73 11.94 -10.92 22.59
CA LEU A 73 12.84 -10.12 21.76
C LEU A 73 13.36 -10.90 20.54
N PHE A 74 13.75 -12.17 20.73
CA PHE A 74 14.22 -13.01 19.64
C PHE A 74 13.16 -13.21 18.56
N THR A 75 11.92 -13.55 18.96
CA THR A 75 10.82 -13.73 18.00
C THR A 75 10.42 -12.41 17.34
N LEU A 76 10.39 -11.30 18.09
CA LEU A 76 10.12 -9.96 17.54
C LEU A 76 11.15 -9.59 16.46
N LEU A 77 12.44 -9.77 16.72
CA LEU A 77 13.49 -9.53 15.73
C LEU A 77 13.37 -10.46 14.53
N GLY A 78 13.03 -11.74 14.76
CA GLY A 78 12.74 -12.70 13.70
C GLY A 78 11.60 -12.24 12.77
N TYR A 79 10.48 -11.81 13.35
CA TYR A 79 9.35 -11.28 12.58
C TYR A 79 9.68 -9.95 11.88
N MET A 80 10.40 -9.04 12.54
CA MET A 80 10.87 -7.79 11.92
C MET A 80 11.76 -8.07 10.71
N GLY A 81 12.72 -9.00 10.84
CA GLY A 81 13.59 -9.41 9.74
C GLY A 81 12.80 -10.05 8.58
N LEU A 82 11.87 -10.95 8.89
CA LEU A 82 11.00 -11.57 7.90
C LEU A 82 10.18 -10.53 7.13
N TYR A 83 9.52 -9.60 7.83
CA TYR A 83 8.74 -8.55 7.17
C TYR A 83 9.61 -7.57 6.39
N ALA A 84 10.85 -7.30 6.83
CA ALA A 84 11.79 -6.49 6.07
C ALA A 84 12.17 -7.15 4.74
N VAL A 85 12.47 -8.45 4.74
CA VAL A 85 12.79 -9.21 3.51
C VAL A 85 11.60 -9.27 2.56
N LEU A 86 10.41 -9.58 3.08
CA LEU A 86 9.17 -9.59 2.28
C LEU A 86 8.88 -8.21 1.68
N SER A 87 9.05 -7.13 2.46
CA SER A 87 8.86 -5.77 1.97
C SER A 87 9.86 -5.42 0.87
N LEU A 88 11.14 -5.77 1.05
CA LEU A 88 12.16 -5.54 0.03
C LEU A 88 11.82 -6.25 -1.28
N LEU A 89 11.43 -7.52 -1.21
CA LEU A 89 11.03 -8.30 -2.38
C LEU A 89 9.80 -7.69 -3.06
N PHE A 90 8.79 -7.28 -2.28
CA PHE A 90 7.60 -6.62 -2.78
C PHE A 90 7.96 -5.33 -3.55
N PHE A 91 8.77 -4.44 -2.96
CA PHE A 91 9.18 -3.21 -3.64
C PHE A 91 10.03 -3.49 -4.89
N ALA A 92 10.94 -4.46 -4.84
CA ALA A 92 11.74 -4.86 -5.99
C ALA A 92 10.86 -5.35 -7.15
N LEU A 93 9.87 -6.19 -6.86
CA LEU A 93 8.91 -6.69 -7.85
C LEU A 93 7.99 -5.57 -8.36
N ALA A 94 7.44 -4.76 -7.47
CA ALA A 94 6.57 -3.64 -7.85
C ALA A 94 7.29 -2.65 -8.75
N LEU A 95 8.54 -2.28 -8.44
CA LEU A 95 9.36 -1.41 -9.28
C LEU A 95 9.70 -2.07 -10.61
N ARG A 96 9.97 -3.38 -10.63
CA ARG A 96 10.23 -4.13 -11.88
C ARG A 96 9.01 -4.09 -12.80
N ILE A 97 7.82 -4.37 -12.26
CA ILE A 97 6.55 -4.34 -13.01
C ILE A 97 6.23 -2.91 -13.48
N LEU A 98 6.40 -1.92 -12.61
CA LEU A 98 6.14 -0.52 -12.95
C LEU A 98 7.07 -0.02 -14.07
N ARG A 99 8.33 -0.45 -14.09
CA ARG A 99 9.31 -0.13 -15.14
C ARG A 99 9.07 -0.88 -16.44
N ALA A 100 8.60 -2.13 -16.38
CA ALA A 100 8.21 -2.88 -17.57
C ALA A 100 7.05 -2.19 -18.32
N GLY A 101 6.20 -1.47 -17.57
CA GLY A 101 5.00 -0.86 -18.12
C GLY A 101 3.95 -1.91 -18.49
N PRO A 102 2.74 -1.50 -18.88
CA PRO A 102 1.75 -2.42 -19.39
C PRO A 102 2.25 -3.06 -20.68
N GLU A 103 2.31 -4.39 -20.75
CA GLU A 103 2.41 -5.10 -22.02
C GLU A 103 1.13 -4.80 -22.79
N ILE A 104 1.18 -3.79 -23.67
CA ILE A 104 0.20 -3.63 -24.72
C ILE A 104 0.39 -4.89 -25.56
N SER A 105 -0.42 -5.91 -25.28
CA SER A 105 -0.49 -7.11 -26.09
C SER A 105 -0.81 -6.65 -27.50
N ALA A 106 0.23 -6.48 -28.29
CA ALA A 106 0.15 -6.42 -29.71
C ALA A 106 -0.32 -7.80 -30.11
N SER A 107 -1.65 -7.99 -30.13
CA SER A 107 -2.26 -8.89 -31.08
C SER A 107 -1.84 -8.39 -32.45
N LYS A 108 -0.63 -8.79 -32.87
CA LYS A 108 -0.15 -8.66 -34.23
C LYS A 108 -1.27 -9.27 -35.07
N PRO A 109 -1.97 -8.51 -35.93
CA PRO A 109 -2.84 -9.15 -36.90
C PRO A 109 -1.91 -10.06 -37.68
N SER A 110 -2.16 -11.37 -37.64
CA SER A 110 -1.49 -12.27 -38.57
C SER A 110 -1.85 -11.78 -39.97
N THR A 111 -0.94 -11.06 -40.61
CA THR A 111 -1.01 -10.73 -42.03
C THR A 111 -1.31 -12.04 -42.76
N PRO A 112 -2.41 -12.13 -43.54
CA PRO A 112 -2.63 -13.28 -44.39
C PRO A 112 -1.41 -13.38 -45.31
N ALA A 113 -0.82 -14.57 -45.41
CA ALA A 113 0.22 -14.84 -46.38
C ALA A 113 -0.35 -14.63 -47.79
N GLU A 114 -0.27 -13.40 -48.30
CA GLU A 114 -0.16 -13.15 -49.73
C GLU A 114 1.21 -13.67 -50.17
N ALA A 115 1.27 -14.99 -50.42
CA ALA A 115 2.24 -15.58 -51.31
C ALA A 115 1.51 -15.83 -52.63
N GLY A 116 1.46 -14.80 -53.47
CA GLY A 116 1.21 -14.97 -54.90
C GLY A 116 2.54 -15.29 -55.60
N ALA A 117 2.61 -16.47 -56.21
CA ALA A 117 3.39 -16.77 -57.41
C ALA A 117 2.81 -18.04 -58.05
#